data_AF-A0A1Y5RNN9-F1
#
_entry.id   AF-A0A1Y5RNN9-F1
#
_cell.length_a   1.000
_cell.length_b   1.000
_cell.length_c   1.000
_cell.angle_alpha   90.00
_cell.angle_beta   90.00
_cell.angle_gamma   90.00
#
_symmetry.space_group_name_H-M   'P 1'
#
loop_
_entity.id
_entity.type
_entity.pdbx_description
1 polymer ?
#
loop_
_entity_poly.entity_id
_entity_poly.type
_entity_poly.pdbx_seq_one_letter_code
_entity_poly.pdbx_strand_id
1 'polypeptide(L)'
;MSVPSSRNLPRSNPISGDAHASSSEAVGERIGDFDGAVEVLRAWGEGLKPDPDLTVSVWVDRHRMLSGRASAEPGRYRTARKPCMGEIMDRLSPGDPTQRIVFMKAAQLRPAPCLPASGSL
;
A
#
# COMPACT_ATOMS: atom_id res chain seq x y z
N MET A 1 65.51 -5.90 -14.85
CA MET A 1 64.63 -7.02 -15.25
C MET A 1 63.64 -6.49 -16.27
N SER A 2 63.75 -6.93 -17.52
CA SER A 2 62.97 -6.44 -18.65
C SER A 2 61.75 -7.33 -18.88
N VAL A 3 60.58 -6.73 -19.12
CA VAL A 3 59.34 -7.44 -19.49
C VAL A 3 59.00 -7.07 -20.94
N PRO A 4 58.67 -8.02 -21.82
CA PRO A 4 58.45 -7.73 -23.23
C PRO A 4 57.04 -7.17 -23.51
N SER A 5 57.03 -6.24 -24.46
CA SER A 5 55.85 -5.65 -25.10
C SER A 5 55.05 -6.71 -25.87
N SER A 6 53.74 -6.81 -25.63
CA SER A 6 52.82 -7.58 -26.48
C SER A 6 51.71 -6.68 -27.01
N ARG A 7 51.64 -6.60 -28.35
CA ARG A 7 50.65 -5.87 -29.14
C ARG A 7 49.35 -6.69 -29.21
N ASN A 8 48.20 -6.07 -29.01
CA ASN A 8 47.01 -6.18 -29.89
C ASN A 8 45.85 -5.34 -29.32
N LEU A 9 45.55 -4.21 -29.98
CA LEU A 9 44.37 -3.38 -29.76
C LEU A 9 43.26 -3.84 -30.72
N PRO A 10 42.03 -4.11 -30.26
CA PRO A 10 40.88 -4.12 -31.16
C PRO A 10 40.52 -2.67 -31.51
N ARG A 11 40.51 -2.35 -32.81
CA ARG A 11 40.08 -1.06 -33.36
C ARG A 11 38.63 -0.77 -32.96
N SER A 12 38.39 0.37 -32.33
CA SER A 12 37.07 0.95 -32.15
C SER A 12 36.55 1.50 -33.49
N ASN A 13 35.32 1.13 -33.87
CA ASN A 13 34.57 1.81 -34.93
C ASN A 13 33.61 2.82 -34.27
N PRO A 14 33.49 4.06 -34.79
CA PRO A 14 32.47 4.99 -34.34
C PRO A 14 31.14 4.68 -35.03
N ILE A 15 30.11 4.28 -34.27
CA ILE A 15 28.73 4.27 -34.77
C ILE A 15 28.22 5.71 -34.66
N SER A 16 28.35 6.45 -35.76
CA SER A 16 27.54 7.65 -36.02
C SER A 16 26.25 7.21 -36.70
N GLY A 17 25.11 7.69 -36.22
CA GLY A 17 23.81 7.38 -36.76
C GLY A 17 22.74 8.06 -35.94
N ASP A 18 22.56 9.35 -36.18
CA ASP A 18 21.42 10.13 -35.71
C ASP A 18 20.12 9.49 -36.20
N ALA A 19 19.23 9.15 -35.27
CA ALA A 19 17.82 8.94 -35.56
C ALA A 19 17.01 9.42 -34.35
N HIS A 20 16.57 10.67 -34.43
CA HIS A 20 15.46 11.19 -33.63
C HIS A 20 14.17 10.48 -34.07
N ALA A 21 14.03 9.20 -33.72
CA ALA A 21 12.71 8.58 -33.62
C ALA A 21 12.08 9.12 -32.34
N SER A 22 10.87 9.69 -32.45
CA SER A 22 10.02 10.04 -31.33
C SER A 22 10.00 8.87 -30.34
N SER A 23 10.77 9.01 -29.28
CA SER A 23 11.27 7.91 -28.45
C SER A 23 10.16 7.21 -27.68
N SER A 24 9.02 7.87 -27.51
CA SER A 24 7.84 7.34 -26.83
C SER A 24 7.16 6.21 -27.63
N GLU A 25 6.97 6.38 -28.94
CA GLU A 25 6.20 5.42 -29.75
C GLU A 25 7.03 4.17 -30.06
N ALA A 26 8.33 4.36 -30.35
CA ALA A 26 9.27 3.25 -30.53
C ALA A 26 9.52 2.44 -29.24
N VAL A 27 9.25 3.00 -28.05
CA VAL A 27 9.29 2.26 -26.79
C VAL A 27 8.01 1.45 -26.60
N GLY A 28 6.84 2.01 -26.94
CA GLY A 28 5.56 1.29 -26.89
C GLY A 28 5.54 0.05 -27.78
N GLU A 29 6.05 0.15 -29.01
CA GLU A 29 6.07 -0.97 -29.97
C GLU A 29 7.00 -2.11 -29.54
N ARG A 30 8.10 -1.81 -28.84
CA ARG A 30 9.05 -2.82 -28.33
C ARG A 30 8.59 -3.51 -27.04
N ILE A 31 7.68 -2.91 -26.29
CA ILE A 31 7.17 -3.47 -25.02
C ILE A 31 6.06 -4.52 -25.28
N GLY A 32 5.41 -4.49 -26.44
CA GLY A 32 4.28 -5.38 -26.77
C GLY A 32 4.61 -6.64 -27.56
N ASP A 33 5.81 -6.78 -28.13
CA ASP A 33 6.11 -7.77 -29.18
C ASP A 33 6.82 -9.05 -28.70
N PHE A 34 6.83 -9.32 -27.38
CA PHE A 34 7.37 -10.57 -26.84
C PHE A 34 6.26 -11.49 -26.32
N ASP A 35 6.48 -12.80 -26.43
CA ASP A 35 5.58 -13.81 -25.89
C ASP A 35 5.46 -13.67 -24.36
N GLY A 36 4.25 -13.40 -23.86
CA GLY A 36 4.00 -13.06 -22.44
C GLY A 36 3.85 -11.56 -22.13
N ALA A 37 3.96 -10.67 -23.12
CA ALA A 37 3.81 -9.23 -22.91
C ALA A 37 2.44 -8.84 -22.30
N VAL A 38 1.38 -9.53 -22.71
CA VAL A 38 0.02 -9.30 -22.22
C VAL A 38 -0.10 -9.66 -20.73
N GLU A 39 0.47 -10.79 -20.32
CA GLU A 39 0.47 -11.25 -18.93
C GLU A 39 1.27 -10.31 -18.02
N VAL A 40 2.43 -9.85 -18.51
CA VAL A 40 3.27 -8.87 -17.79
C VAL A 40 2.52 -7.55 -17.63
N LEU A 41 1.94 -7.00 -18.71
CA LEU A 41 1.17 -5.75 -18.65
C LEU A 41 -0.05 -5.87 -17.74
N ARG A 42 -0.75 -7.01 -17.75
CA ARG A 42 -1.87 -7.28 -16.86
C ARG A 42 -1.45 -7.32 -15.39
N ALA A 43 -0.39 -8.07 -15.06
CA ALA A 43 0.13 -8.15 -13.70
C ALA A 43 0.61 -6.78 -13.20
N TRP A 44 1.25 -6.01 -14.07
CA TRP A 44 1.69 -4.65 -13.77
C TRP A 44 0.51 -3.70 -13.54
N GLY A 45 -0.53 -3.77 -14.38
CA GLY A 45 -1.77 -3.01 -14.20
C GLY A 45 -2.51 -3.36 -12.91
N GLU A 46 -2.59 -4.64 -12.53
CA GLU A 46 -3.16 -5.04 -11.24
C GLU A 46 -2.34 -4.53 -10.05
N GLY A 47 -1.02 -4.44 -10.19
CA GLY A 47 -0.14 -3.87 -9.15
C GLY A 47 -0.24 -2.35 -9.01
N LEU A 48 -0.64 -1.64 -10.07
CA LEU A 48 -0.88 -0.18 -10.03
C LEU A 48 -2.24 0.20 -9.44
N LYS A 49 -3.14 -0.77 -9.24
CA LYS A 49 -4.46 -0.51 -8.67
C LYS A 49 -4.29 0.07 -7.26
N PRO A 50 -4.79 1.29 -6.99
CA PRO A 50 -4.69 1.87 -5.67
C PRO A 50 -5.47 1.02 -4.67
N ASP A 51 -5.03 1.03 -3.41
CA ASP A 51 -5.77 0.39 -2.33
C ASP A 51 -7.21 0.94 -2.28
N PRO A 52 -8.20 0.07 -2.02
CA PRO A 52 -9.58 0.51 -1.93
C PRO A 52 -9.74 1.53 -0.80
N ASP A 53 -10.58 2.54 -1.02
CA ASP A 53 -10.92 3.54 0.01
C ASP A 53 -11.72 2.87 1.13
N LEU A 54 -11.00 2.41 2.14
CA LEU A 54 -11.50 1.57 3.23
C LEU A 54 -11.01 2.15 4.55
N THR A 55 -11.96 2.57 5.39
CA THR A 55 -11.63 3.04 6.74
C THR A 55 -11.13 1.89 7.61
N VAL A 56 -10.34 2.21 8.63
CA VAL A 56 -9.81 1.22 9.58
C VAL A 56 -10.95 0.50 10.30
N SER A 57 -12.06 1.19 10.61
CA SER A 57 -13.24 0.58 11.26
C SER A 57 -13.87 -0.52 10.40
N VAL A 58 -14.07 -0.27 9.11
CA VAL A 58 -14.63 -1.26 8.17
C VAL A 58 -13.63 -2.38 7.93
N TRP A 59 -12.33 -2.08 7.85
CA TRP A 59 -11.30 -3.10 7.69
C TRP A 59 -11.28 -4.06 8.90
N VAL A 60 -11.36 -3.56 10.14
CA VAL A 60 -11.35 -4.44 11.31
C VAL A 60 -12.60 -5.30 11.38
N ASP A 61 -13.77 -4.78 11.00
CA ASP A 61 -15.00 -5.58 10.93
C ASP A 61 -14.92 -6.69 9.86
N ARG A 62 -14.18 -6.43 8.77
CA ARG A 62 -13.99 -7.41 7.69
C ARG A 62 -12.89 -8.43 7.97
N HIS A 63 -11.81 -8.08 8.67
CA HIS A 63 -10.62 -8.93 8.73
C HIS A 63 -10.16 -9.30 10.14
N ARG A 64 -10.55 -8.55 11.18
CA ARG A 64 -10.02 -8.77 12.53
C ARG A 64 -10.79 -9.86 13.26
N MET A 65 -10.06 -10.86 13.75
CA MET A 65 -10.56 -11.94 14.61
C MET A 65 -9.98 -11.81 16.02
N LEU A 66 -10.84 -11.98 17.03
CA LEU A 66 -10.46 -11.99 18.44
C LEU A 66 -10.32 -13.44 18.91
N SER A 67 -9.20 -13.74 19.56
CA SER A 67 -8.95 -15.07 20.13
C SER A 67 -9.67 -15.26 21.45
N GLY A 68 -9.98 -16.52 21.80
CA GLY A 68 -10.66 -16.83 23.05
C GLY A 68 -9.84 -16.56 24.32
N ARG A 69 -8.51 -16.58 24.21
CA ARG A 69 -7.63 -16.24 25.33
C ARG A 69 -7.61 -14.74 25.62
N ALA A 70 -7.69 -13.90 24.59
CA ALA A 70 -7.50 -12.46 24.71
C ALA A 70 -8.83 -11.68 24.78
N SER A 71 -9.97 -12.33 24.54
CA SER A 71 -11.28 -11.69 24.48
C SER A 71 -12.34 -12.53 25.18
N ALA A 72 -13.16 -11.87 25.99
CA ALA A 72 -14.35 -12.46 26.58
C ALA A 72 -15.42 -12.81 25.52
N GLU A 73 -15.35 -12.19 24.35
CA GLU A 73 -16.19 -12.49 23.20
C GLU A 73 -15.28 -12.86 22.02
N PRO A 74 -14.98 -14.16 21.85
CA PRO A 74 -14.15 -14.64 20.75
C PRO A 74 -14.88 -14.49 19.42
N GLY A 75 -14.12 -14.44 18.33
CA GLY A 75 -14.67 -14.36 16.97
C GLY A 75 -14.46 -12.99 16.32
N ARG A 76 -15.27 -12.70 15.31
CA ARG A 76 -15.11 -11.50 14.48
C ARG A 76 -15.28 -10.22 15.29
N TYR A 77 -14.38 -9.26 15.05
CA TYR A 77 -14.51 -7.91 15.62
C TYR A 77 -15.80 -7.25 15.09
N ARG A 78 -16.43 -6.43 15.94
CA ARG A 78 -17.65 -5.69 15.58
C ARG A 78 -17.57 -4.30 16.19
N THR A 79 -17.34 -3.29 15.36
CA THR A 79 -17.25 -1.88 15.76
C THR A 79 -18.51 -1.42 16.48
N ALA A 80 -19.67 -1.93 16.06
CA ALA A 80 -20.97 -1.68 16.71
C ALA A 80 -20.99 -2.00 18.22
N ARG A 81 -20.12 -2.89 18.74
CA ARG A 81 -20.01 -3.17 20.19
C ARG A 81 -19.31 -2.06 20.97
N LYS A 82 -18.46 -1.26 20.31
CA LYS A 82 -17.76 -0.12 20.91
C LYS A 82 -17.75 1.07 19.96
N PRO A 83 -18.90 1.77 19.76
CA PRO A 83 -19.03 2.89 18.83
C PRO A 83 -17.96 3.98 18.99
N CYS A 84 -17.54 4.31 20.21
CA CYS A 84 -16.47 5.29 20.45
C CYS A 84 -15.11 4.87 19.86
N MET A 85 -14.85 3.56 19.72
CA MET A 85 -13.66 3.07 19.04
C MET A 85 -13.78 3.23 17.52
N GLY A 86 -15.00 3.14 16.97
CA GLY A 86 -15.27 3.34 15.55
C GLY A 86 -14.83 4.73 15.09
N GLU A 87 -15.28 5.78 15.79
CA GLU A 87 -14.90 7.15 15.46
C GLU A 87 -13.38 7.36 15.52
N ILE A 88 -12.71 6.83 16.55
CA ILE A 88 -11.24 6.92 16.66
C ILE A 88 -10.56 6.20 15.49
N MET A 89 -11.05 5.03 15.10
CA MET A 89 -10.51 4.27 13.96
C MET A 89 -10.74 5.02 12.64
N ASP A 90 -11.90 5.65 12.46
CA ASP A 90 -12.19 6.43 11.26
C ASP A 90 -11.24 7.62 11.12
N ARG A 91 -11.01 8.38 12.21
CA ARG A 91 -10.03 9.48 12.20
C ARG A 91 -8.58 9.02 12.00
N LEU A 92 -8.27 7.77 12.31
CA LEU A 92 -6.96 7.15 12.05
C LEU A 92 -6.85 6.57 10.63
N SER A 93 -7.89 6.68 9.80
CA SER A 93 -7.88 6.09 8.46
C SER A 93 -6.99 6.89 7.50
N PRO A 94 -6.35 6.24 6.51
CA PRO A 94 -5.40 6.91 5.61
C PRO A 94 -5.98 8.11 4.84
N GLY A 95 -7.28 8.11 4.57
CA GLY A 95 -7.98 9.20 3.89
C GLY A 95 -8.37 10.38 4.81
N ASP A 96 -8.21 10.27 6.12
CA ASP A 96 -8.55 11.35 7.05
C ASP A 96 -7.39 12.37 7.13
N PRO A 97 -7.65 13.68 6.95
CA PRO A 97 -6.60 14.70 6.96
C PRO A 97 -6.02 14.99 8.36
N THR A 98 -6.62 14.46 9.43
CA THR A 98 -6.25 14.76 10.82
C THR A 98 -4.82 14.31 11.13
N GLN A 99 -3.97 15.28 11.48
CA GLN A 99 -2.57 15.01 11.81
C GLN A 99 -2.34 14.62 13.28
N ARG A 100 -3.28 14.99 14.17
CA ARG A 100 -3.13 14.75 15.61
C ARG A 100 -4.46 14.39 16.25
N ILE A 101 -4.48 13.25 16.93
CA ILE A 101 -5.63 12.75 17.67
C ILE A 101 -5.22 12.59 19.13
N VAL A 102 -5.99 13.19 20.03
CA VAL A 102 -5.81 13.08 21.49
C VAL A 102 -7.11 12.56 22.08
N PHE A 103 -7.05 11.43 22.77
CA PHE A 103 -8.19 10.88 23.50
C PHE A 103 -7.73 10.36 24.86
N MET A 104 -8.64 10.38 25.84
CA MET A 104 -8.39 9.81 27.16
C MET A 104 -8.83 8.35 27.19
N LYS A 105 -7.99 7.48 27.77
CA LYS A 105 -8.21 6.04 27.82
C LYS A 105 -8.04 5.55 29.25
N ALA A 106 -9.01 4.79 29.77
CA ALA A 106 -8.83 4.08 31.04
C ALA A 106 -7.80 2.96 30.89
N ALA A 107 -7.03 2.67 31.95
CA ALA A 107 -6.01 1.62 31.95
C ALA A 107 -6.56 0.22 31.58
N GLN A 108 -7.85 -0.03 31.83
CA GLN A 108 -8.52 -1.30 31.50
C GLN A 108 -9.96 -1.03 31.03
N LEU A 109 -10.27 -1.30 29.76
CA LEU A 109 -11.64 -1.13 29.24
C LEU A 109 -12.40 -2.44 29.21
N ARG A 110 -13.29 -2.60 30.19
CA ARG A 110 -14.41 -3.55 30.14
C ARG A 110 -15.41 -3.14 29.04
N PRO A 111 -16.18 -4.07 28.42
CA PRO A 111 -17.35 -3.67 27.66
C PRO A 111 -18.35 -3.01 28.62
N ALA A 112 -18.52 -1.70 28.47
CA ALA A 112 -19.65 -0.97 29.02
C ALA A 112 -20.40 -0.37 27.82
N PRO A 113 -21.74 -0.42 27.81
CA PRO A 113 -22.51 0.27 26.79
C PRO A 113 -22.19 1.77 26.90
N CYS A 114 -21.91 2.38 25.76
CA CYS A 114 -21.65 3.81 25.66
C CYS A 114 -22.93 4.54 26.09
N LEU A 115 -22.90 5.23 27.24
CA LEU A 115 -23.91 6.26 27.49
C LEU A 115 -23.64 7.39 26.50
N PRO A 116 -24.65 7.86 25.75
CA PRO A 116 -24.51 9.11 25.01
C PRO A 116 -24.21 10.21 26.04
N ALA A 117 -23.20 11.03 25.78
CA ALA A 117 -23.01 12.26 26.53
C ALA A 117 -24.21 13.16 26.24
N SER A 118 -25.23 13.11 27.10
CA SER A 118 -26.32 14.07 27.12
C SER A 118 -25.71 15.44 27.43
N GLY A 119 -25.52 16.25 26.39
CA GLY A 119 -25.25 17.67 26.52
C GLY A 119 -26.54 18.38 26.97
N SER A 120 -26.67 18.60 28.27
CA SER A 120 -27.41 19.74 28.81
C SER A 120 -26.40 20.81 29.17
N LEU A 121 -26.41 21.91 28.42
CA LEU A 121 -26.43 23.32 28.86
C LEU A 121 -26.20 24.23 27.65
#